data_AF-A0A5C6FBH8-F1
#
_entry.id   AF-A0A5C6FBH8-F1
#
_cell.length_a   1.000
_cell.length_b   1.000
_cell.length_c   1.000
_cell.angle_alpha   90.00
_cell.angle_beta   90.00
_cell.angle_gamma   90.00
#
_symmetry.space_group_name_H-M   'P 1'
#
loop_
_entity.id
_entity.type
_entity.pdbx_description
1 polymer ?
#
loop_
_entity_poly.entity_id
_entity_poly.type
_entity_poly.pdbx_seq_one_letter_code
_entity_poly.pdbx_strand_id
1 'polypeptide(L)'
;MFPLTAATNDEANATGWRLWIDGCGGFLLLLGDKLSVGRSDADIVVQADWPRRAGSIKRVEGDYFWNPMNSSVPGTPVDSDSAKPALIRDGQSLDIVGSANMKLEKRSPLSSTAVLTVSPPHRFDHHVDGIVLVDKTVLIGAGRDCHLRHRDATDVAILVHRPKGSRADSLAGWSVKLGLDGQFQELVCGRPVTLGPITMTLEPA
;
A
#
# COMPACT_ATOMS: atom_id res chain seq x y z
N MET A 1 5.23 43.64 12.31
CA MET A 1 5.78 42.38 12.84
C MET A 1 4.72 41.31 12.58
N PHE A 2 4.82 40.62 11.44
CA PHE A 2 3.87 39.57 11.04
C PHE A 2 4.35 38.23 11.60
N PRO A 3 3.47 37.37 12.14
CA PRO A 3 3.89 36.05 12.61
C PRO A 3 4.18 35.16 11.40
N LEU A 4 5.32 34.47 11.43
CA LEU A 4 5.60 33.33 10.56
C LEU A 4 4.61 32.21 10.90
N THR A 5 3.69 31.93 9.97
CA THR A 5 2.86 30.72 10.04
C THR A 5 3.79 29.51 9.92
N ALA A 6 3.83 28.70 10.98
CA ALA A 6 4.54 27.43 10.95
C ALA A 6 3.98 26.60 9.79
N ALA A 7 4.84 26.21 8.85
CA ALA A 7 4.52 25.19 7.88
C ALA A 7 4.11 23.94 8.65
N THR A 8 2.85 23.55 8.55
CA THR A 8 2.36 22.28 9.08
C THR A 8 3.09 21.19 8.31
N ASN A 9 4.02 20.49 8.98
CA ASN A 9 4.62 19.26 8.48
C ASN A 9 3.50 18.24 8.20
N ASP A 10 3.00 18.25 6.97
CA ASP A 10 2.06 17.26 6.41
C ASP A 10 2.84 16.03 5.90
N GLU A 11 3.91 15.66 6.62
CA GLU A 11 4.71 14.46 6.36
C GLU A 11 4.06 13.28 7.08
N ALA A 12 3.08 12.67 6.41
CA ALA A 12 2.63 11.35 6.78
C ALA A 12 3.79 10.38 6.55
N ASN A 13 4.48 10.00 7.63
CA ASN A 13 5.51 8.97 7.61
C ASN A 13 4.77 7.62 7.62
N ALA A 14 4.40 7.11 6.43
CA ALA A 14 3.69 5.85 6.33
C ALA A 14 4.54 4.73 6.96
N THR A 15 3.93 3.91 7.81
CA THR A 15 4.62 2.74 8.35
C THR A 15 4.49 1.59 7.35
N GLY A 16 5.63 1.08 6.88
CA GLY A 16 5.70 0.07 5.84
C GLY A 16 6.33 -1.24 6.30
N TRP A 17 5.89 -2.35 5.73
CA TRP A 17 6.52 -3.67 5.87
C TRP A 17 6.58 -4.38 4.53
N ARG A 18 7.63 -5.15 4.30
CA ARG A 18 7.72 -6.07 3.16
C ARG A 18 7.22 -7.43 3.61
N LEU A 19 6.31 -8.01 2.84
CA LEU A 19 5.77 -9.35 3.03
C LEU A 19 6.17 -10.21 1.85
N TRP A 20 7.01 -11.21 2.12
CA TRP A 20 7.43 -12.22 1.14
C TRP A 20 6.56 -13.45 1.32
N ILE A 21 5.92 -13.91 0.25
CA ILE A 21 5.04 -15.09 0.28
C ILE A 21 5.50 -16.07 -0.79
N ASP A 22 5.89 -17.27 -0.36
CA ASP A 22 6.33 -18.33 -1.25
C ASP A 22 5.22 -18.69 -2.25
N GLY A 23 5.56 -18.85 -3.53
CA GLY A 23 4.59 -19.16 -4.59
C GLY A 23 3.60 -18.03 -4.94
N CYS A 24 3.71 -16.85 -4.32
CA CYS A 24 2.82 -15.71 -4.56
C CYS A 24 3.57 -14.43 -4.99
N GLY A 25 4.62 -14.04 -4.28
CA GLY A 25 5.42 -12.85 -4.58
C GLY A 25 5.81 -12.01 -3.36
N GLY A 26 6.46 -10.88 -3.62
CA GLY A 26 6.81 -9.87 -2.62
C GLY A 26 5.85 -8.68 -2.65
N PHE A 27 5.44 -8.19 -1.48
CA PHE A 27 4.49 -7.09 -1.37
C PHE A 27 4.94 -6.05 -0.34
N LEU A 28 4.75 -4.77 -0.65
CA LEU A 28 4.90 -3.70 0.35
C LEU A 28 3.55 -3.41 0.99
N LEU A 29 3.42 -3.60 2.29
CA LEU A 29 2.25 -3.27 3.09
C LEU A 29 2.40 -1.85 3.62
N LEU A 30 1.54 -0.93 3.21
CA LEU A 30 1.54 0.46 3.68
C LEU A 30 0.31 0.72 4.55
N LEU A 31 0.54 1.23 5.76
CA LEU A 31 -0.52 1.75 6.63
C LEU A 31 -0.70 3.26 6.43
N GLY A 32 -1.89 3.75 6.77
CA GLY A 32 -2.25 5.16 6.68
C GLY A 32 -3.26 5.44 5.58
N ASP A 33 -3.88 6.62 5.66
CA ASP A 33 -4.96 7.02 4.75
C ASP A 33 -4.51 8.02 3.69
N LYS A 34 -3.26 8.49 3.72
CA LYS A 34 -2.68 9.38 2.71
C LYS A 34 -1.27 8.91 2.42
N LEU A 35 -1.01 8.52 1.18
CA LEU A 35 0.26 7.97 0.71
C LEU A 35 0.72 8.74 -0.51
N SER A 36 1.96 9.22 -0.49
CA SER A 36 2.59 9.89 -1.59
C SER A 36 3.04 8.91 -2.68
N VAL A 37 3.00 9.35 -3.94
CA VAL A 37 3.36 8.54 -5.12
C VAL A 37 4.36 9.32 -5.97
N GLY A 38 5.37 8.65 -6.50
CA GLY A 38 6.30 9.24 -7.47
C GLY A 38 7.48 8.33 -7.83
N ARG A 39 8.52 8.91 -8.43
CA ARG A 39 9.76 8.15 -8.75
C ARG A 39 10.81 8.17 -7.63
N SER A 40 10.67 9.05 -6.64
CA SER A 40 11.59 9.16 -5.48
C SER A 40 10.95 9.99 -4.38
N ASP A 41 11.45 9.89 -3.14
CA ASP A 41 10.99 10.72 -2.01
C ASP A 41 9.46 10.63 -1.77
N ALA A 42 8.90 9.42 -1.90
CA ALA A 42 7.48 9.11 -1.77
C ALA A 42 7.29 7.74 -1.10
N ASP A 43 6.11 7.48 -0.53
CA ASP A 43 5.75 6.20 0.09
C ASP A 43 5.62 5.08 -0.95
N ILE A 44 5.09 5.43 -2.13
CA ILE A 44 4.92 4.55 -3.28
C ILE A 44 5.87 5.02 -4.39
N VAL A 45 6.95 4.26 -4.56
CA VAL A 45 7.98 4.56 -5.56
C VAL A 45 7.87 3.62 -6.75
N VAL A 46 7.76 4.18 -7.95
CA VAL A 46 7.78 3.45 -9.22
C VAL A 46 9.01 3.84 -10.03
N GLN A 47 9.76 2.85 -10.50
CA GLN A 47 10.93 3.01 -11.34
C GLN A 47 10.49 3.34 -12.79
N ALA A 48 10.15 4.61 -13.02
CA ALA A 48 9.66 5.15 -14.28
C ALA A 48 10.04 6.63 -14.46
N ASP A 49 9.71 7.19 -15.62
CA ASP A 49 9.87 8.60 -15.98
C ASP A 49 8.81 9.53 -15.34
N TRP A 50 8.34 9.19 -14.13
CA TRP A 50 7.39 10.01 -13.38
C TRP A 50 8.05 11.23 -12.72
N PRO A 51 7.28 12.25 -12.32
CA PRO A 51 7.75 13.29 -11.41
C PRO A 51 8.30 12.70 -10.11
N ARG A 52 9.25 13.39 -9.44
CA ARG A 52 9.79 12.97 -8.13
C ARG A 52 8.64 12.70 -7.16
N ARG A 53 7.76 13.69 -6.98
CA ARG A 53 6.44 13.53 -6.35
C ARG A 53 5.37 13.80 -7.40
N ALA A 54 4.64 12.76 -7.79
CA ALA A 54 3.57 12.85 -8.77
C ALA A 54 2.24 13.26 -8.13
N GLY A 55 2.03 12.93 -6.86
CA GLY A 55 0.78 13.20 -6.16
C GLY A 55 0.62 12.34 -4.91
N SER A 56 -0.62 12.17 -4.46
CA SER A 56 -0.96 11.29 -3.34
C SER A 56 -2.25 10.53 -3.59
N ILE A 57 -2.32 9.32 -3.05
CA ILE A 57 -3.55 8.54 -2.91
C ILE A 57 -4.08 8.78 -1.51
N LYS A 58 -5.35 9.17 -1.41
CA LYS A 58 -6.05 9.35 -0.15
C LYS A 58 -7.23 8.38 -0.04
N ARG A 59 -7.33 7.66 1.07
CA ARG A 59 -8.49 6.85 1.42
C ARG A 59 -9.46 7.67 2.26
N VAL A 60 -10.74 7.70 1.88
CA VAL A 60 -11.82 8.37 2.60
C VAL A 60 -13.04 7.45 2.60
N GLU A 61 -13.52 7.07 3.78
CA GLU A 61 -14.71 6.22 3.95
C GLU A 61 -14.69 4.92 3.12
N GLY A 62 -13.49 4.37 2.88
CA GLY A 62 -13.26 3.14 2.12
C GLY A 62 -13.07 3.31 0.62
N ASP A 63 -13.22 4.53 0.09
CA ASP A 63 -12.92 4.89 -1.29
C ASP A 63 -11.56 5.57 -1.42
N TYR A 64 -10.98 5.48 -2.61
CA TYR A 64 -9.65 6.00 -2.90
C TYR A 64 -9.72 7.16 -3.89
N PHE A 65 -8.97 8.22 -3.60
CA PHE A 65 -8.90 9.43 -4.40
C PHE A 65 -7.46 9.70 -4.79
N TRP A 66 -7.24 10.00 -6.07
CA TRP A 66 -5.99 10.51 -6.58
C TRP A 66 -5.98 12.03 -6.45
N ASN A 67 -4.93 12.56 -5.82
CA ASN A 67 -4.67 13.99 -5.74
C ASN A 67 -3.32 14.28 -6.42
N PRO A 68 -3.32 14.74 -7.68
CA PRO A 68 -2.09 15.03 -8.39
C PRO A 68 -1.34 16.21 -7.76
N MET A 69 -0.01 16.12 -7.73
CA MET A 69 0.80 17.25 -7.30
C MET A 69 0.88 18.25 -8.44
N ASN A 70 0.40 19.47 -8.22
CA ASN A 70 0.55 20.55 -9.20
C ASN A 70 2.05 20.83 -9.36
N SER A 71 2.61 20.49 -10.53
CA SER A 71 3.94 20.97 -10.89
C SER A 71 3.82 22.47 -11.18
N SER A 72 4.27 23.30 -10.25
CA SER A 72 4.40 24.74 -10.48
C SER A 72 5.28 24.94 -11.71
N VAL A 73 4.73 25.43 -12.82
CA VAL A 73 5.56 26.01 -13.87
C VAL A 73 6.18 27.27 -13.25
N PRO A 74 7.51 27.48 -13.34
CA PRO A 74 8.11 28.72 -12.86
C PRO A 74 7.47 29.93 -13.56
N GLY A 75 6.80 30.79 -12.80
CA GLY A 75 6.17 32.02 -13.32
C GLY A 75 4.64 32.01 -13.39
N THR A 76 3.97 30.89 -13.16
CA THR A 76 2.52 30.86 -12.93
C THR A 76 2.25 30.89 -11.42
N PRO A 77 1.33 31.75 -10.92
CA PRO A 77 0.84 31.64 -9.56
C PRO A 77 0.38 30.21 -9.30
N VAL A 78 0.89 29.61 -8.23
CA VAL A 78 0.37 28.34 -7.74
C VAL A 78 -1.01 28.65 -7.20
N ASP A 79 -2.04 28.51 -8.03
CA ASP A 79 -3.40 28.39 -7.51
C ASP A 79 -3.40 27.11 -6.67
N SER A 80 -3.29 27.31 -5.37
CA SER A 80 -2.96 26.31 -4.36
C SER A 80 -4.09 25.29 -4.11
N ASP A 81 -5.01 25.07 -5.06
CA ASP A 81 -6.19 24.22 -4.87
C ASP A 81 -6.84 23.67 -6.17
N SER A 82 -6.20 23.79 -7.34
CA SER A 82 -6.94 23.69 -8.62
C SER A 82 -7.17 22.28 -9.19
N ALA A 83 -6.53 21.23 -8.68
CA ALA A 83 -6.82 19.87 -9.11
C ALA A 83 -7.76 19.19 -8.10
N LYS A 84 -9.03 19.05 -8.47
CA LYS A 84 -10.00 18.32 -7.65
C LYS A 84 -9.56 16.86 -7.50
N PRO A 85 -9.56 16.29 -6.27
CA PRO A 85 -9.31 14.87 -6.08
C PRO A 85 -10.22 14.03 -6.98
N ALA A 86 -9.64 13.07 -7.70
CA ALA A 86 -10.36 12.20 -8.61
C ALA A 86 -10.60 10.83 -7.97
N LEU A 87 -11.86 10.36 -7.95
CA LEU A 87 -12.19 9.01 -7.48
C LEU A 87 -11.49 7.96 -8.35
N ILE A 88 -10.79 7.03 -7.71
CA ILE A 88 -10.14 5.88 -8.35
C ILE A 88 -11.12 4.70 -8.28
N ARG A 89 -11.62 4.24 -9.44
CA ARG A 89 -12.44 3.03 -9.50
C ARG A 89 -11.58 1.77 -9.47
N ASP A 90 -12.19 0.66 -9.07
CA ASP A 90 -11.54 -0.66 -9.11
C ASP A 90 -11.03 -0.99 -10.53
N GLY A 91 -9.77 -1.42 -10.61
CA GLY A 91 -9.05 -1.72 -11.85
C GLY A 91 -8.67 -0.50 -12.69
N GLN A 92 -9.02 0.71 -12.26
CA GLN A 92 -8.71 1.93 -12.99
C GLN A 92 -7.22 2.25 -12.91
N SER A 93 -6.66 2.70 -14.04
CA SER A 93 -5.29 3.23 -14.07
C SER A 93 -5.28 4.64 -13.50
N LEU A 94 -4.25 4.96 -12.71
CA LEU A 94 -4.03 6.31 -12.23
C LEU A 94 -3.50 7.18 -13.37
N ASP A 95 -4.03 8.39 -13.47
CA ASP A 95 -3.61 9.37 -14.46
C ASP A 95 -2.36 10.11 -13.95
N ILE A 96 -1.20 9.52 -14.27
CA ILE A 96 0.12 10.05 -13.93
C ILE A 96 0.90 10.19 -15.23
N VAL A 97 1.45 11.37 -15.47
CA VAL A 97 2.26 11.63 -16.66
C VAL A 97 3.53 10.77 -16.63
N GLY A 98 3.71 9.98 -17.69
CA GLY A 98 4.88 9.13 -17.93
C GLY A 98 4.50 7.79 -18.59
N SER A 99 5.45 6.88 -18.67
CA SER A 99 5.34 5.60 -19.37
C SER A 99 4.71 4.48 -18.53
N ALA A 100 4.74 4.59 -17.21
CA ALA A 100 4.21 3.55 -16.32
C ALA A 100 2.69 3.65 -16.14
N ASN A 101 2.02 2.49 -16.22
CA ASN A 101 0.61 2.35 -15.92
C ASN A 101 0.44 1.64 -14.58
N MET A 102 0.00 2.37 -13.55
CA MET A 102 -0.32 1.82 -12.23
C MET A 102 -1.84 1.73 -12.06
N LYS A 103 -2.32 0.59 -11.55
CA LYS A 103 -3.74 0.33 -11.29
C LYS A 103 -3.97 0.09 -9.81
N LEU A 104 -5.15 0.48 -9.34
CA LEU A 104 -5.64 0.16 -8.00
C LEU A 104 -6.75 -0.88 -8.11
N GLU A 105 -6.62 -1.99 -7.38
CA GLU A 105 -7.60 -3.07 -7.35
C GLU A 105 -8.19 -3.23 -5.94
N LYS A 106 -9.52 -3.13 -5.82
CA LYS A 106 -10.30 -3.42 -4.62
C LYS A 106 -10.88 -4.83 -4.72
N ARG A 107 -10.04 -5.84 -4.47
CA ARG A 107 -10.38 -7.26 -4.67
C ARG A 107 -11.54 -7.75 -3.79
N SER A 108 -11.62 -7.29 -2.54
CA SER A 108 -12.62 -7.77 -1.59
C SER A 108 -13.75 -6.76 -1.40
N PRO A 109 -15.04 -7.16 -1.51
CA PRO A 109 -16.16 -6.25 -1.24
C PRO A 109 -16.34 -5.92 0.25
N LEU A 110 -15.69 -6.69 1.13
CA LEU A 110 -15.82 -6.57 2.60
C LEU A 110 -14.61 -5.88 3.25
N SER A 111 -13.62 -5.45 2.46
CA SER A 111 -12.43 -4.76 2.94
C SER A 111 -12.14 -3.56 2.06
N SER A 112 -11.73 -2.44 2.68
CA SER A 112 -11.24 -1.29 1.91
C SER A 112 -9.76 -1.45 1.54
N THR A 113 -9.11 -2.55 1.90
CA THR A 113 -7.73 -2.83 1.47
C THR A 113 -7.69 -2.90 -0.06
N ALA A 114 -6.72 -2.19 -0.63
CA ALA A 114 -6.51 -2.18 -2.07
C ALA A 114 -5.09 -2.63 -2.43
N VAL A 115 -4.94 -3.14 -3.65
CA VAL A 115 -3.64 -3.57 -4.19
C VAL A 115 -3.29 -2.69 -5.38
N LEU A 116 -2.12 -2.06 -5.32
CA LEU A 116 -1.52 -1.37 -6.45
C LEU A 116 -0.65 -2.35 -7.22
N THR A 117 -0.82 -2.33 -8.54
CA THR A 117 0.02 -3.07 -9.49
C THR A 117 0.54 -2.11 -10.54
N VAL A 118 1.74 -2.37 -11.05
CA VAL A 118 2.30 -1.63 -12.20
C VAL A 118 2.48 -2.58 -13.38
N SER A 119 2.11 -2.11 -14.57
CA SER A 119 2.24 -2.91 -15.79
C SER A 119 3.72 -3.03 -16.21
N PRO A 120 4.17 -4.19 -16.72
CA PRO A 120 5.51 -4.32 -17.29
C PRO A 120 5.78 -3.28 -18.40
N PRO A 121 7.05 -2.85 -18.60
CA PRO A 121 8.26 -3.36 -17.97
C PRO A 121 8.60 -2.71 -16.61
N HIS A 122 7.76 -1.79 -16.12
CA HIS A 122 8.01 -1.04 -14.90
C HIS A 122 7.86 -1.88 -13.63
N ARG A 123 8.51 -1.43 -12.56
CA ARG A 123 8.45 -2.07 -11.24
C ARG A 123 8.35 -1.02 -10.13
N PHE A 124 7.80 -1.45 -9.01
CA PHE A 124 7.96 -0.72 -7.75
C PHE A 124 9.42 -0.80 -7.28
N ASP A 125 9.80 0.12 -6.39
CA ASP A 125 11.08 0.02 -5.69
C ASP A 125 11.13 -1.21 -4.76
N HIS A 126 12.33 -1.56 -4.28
CA HIS A 126 12.56 -2.71 -3.38
C HIS A 126 12.15 -4.08 -3.96
N HIS A 127 12.00 -4.19 -5.28
CA HIS A 127 11.67 -5.43 -5.99
C HIS A 127 10.37 -6.11 -5.53
N VAL A 128 9.40 -5.34 -5.04
CA VAL A 128 8.06 -5.88 -4.73
C VAL A 128 7.21 -5.99 -5.99
N ASP A 129 6.37 -7.03 -6.05
CA ASP A 129 5.43 -7.31 -7.14
C ASP A 129 4.16 -6.46 -7.05
N GLY A 130 3.84 -5.95 -5.85
CA GLY A 130 2.68 -5.09 -5.62
C GLY A 130 2.78 -4.32 -4.30
N ILE A 131 1.93 -3.31 -4.16
CA ILE A 131 1.79 -2.56 -2.91
C ILE A 131 0.38 -2.75 -2.38
N VAL A 132 0.24 -3.09 -1.10
CA VAL A 132 -1.03 -3.24 -0.41
C VAL A 132 -1.29 -2.00 0.42
N LEU A 133 -2.34 -1.25 0.06
CA LEU A 133 -2.85 -0.15 0.87
C LEU A 133 -3.75 -0.75 1.95
N VAL A 134 -3.18 -0.97 3.13
CA VAL A 134 -3.82 -1.74 4.20
C VAL A 134 -4.90 -0.89 4.87
N ASP A 135 -6.09 -1.45 5.00
CA ASP A 135 -7.13 -0.97 5.92
C ASP A 135 -7.16 -1.87 7.16
N LYS A 136 -8.13 -2.80 7.26
CA LYS A 136 -8.29 -3.68 8.43
C LYS A 136 -7.66 -5.06 8.25
N THR A 137 -7.84 -5.63 7.06
CA THR A 137 -7.46 -7.02 6.78
C THR A 137 -6.86 -7.15 5.38
N VAL A 138 -5.89 -8.06 5.26
CA VAL A 138 -5.34 -8.54 3.99
C VAL A 138 -5.71 -10.01 3.88
N LEU A 139 -6.15 -10.42 2.70
CA LEU A 139 -6.67 -11.76 2.43
C LEU A 139 -5.73 -12.41 1.42
N ILE A 140 -5.24 -13.59 1.76
CA ILE A 140 -4.24 -14.32 0.99
C ILE A 140 -4.81 -15.70 0.69
N GLY A 141 -4.95 -16.07 -0.58
CA GLY A 141 -5.55 -17.35 -0.95
C GLY A 141 -5.79 -17.48 -2.45
N ALA A 142 -6.40 -18.58 -2.88
CA ALA A 142 -6.64 -18.86 -4.29
C ALA A 142 -7.82 -18.07 -4.89
N GLY A 143 -8.72 -17.58 -4.04
CA GLY A 143 -9.95 -16.90 -4.44
C GLY A 143 -9.71 -15.56 -5.15
N ARG A 144 -10.63 -15.16 -6.03
CA ARG A 144 -10.58 -13.86 -6.72
C ARG A 144 -10.76 -12.67 -5.79
N ASP A 145 -11.42 -12.90 -4.65
CA ASP A 145 -11.68 -11.88 -3.63
C ASP A 145 -10.51 -11.73 -2.63
N CYS A 146 -9.45 -12.54 -2.80
CA CYS A 146 -8.20 -12.39 -2.03
C CYS A 146 -7.36 -11.26 -2.63
N HIS A 147 -6.83 -10.40 -1.75
CA HIS A 147 -5.93 -9.31 -2.12
C HIS A 147 -4.65 -9.87 -2.74
N LEU A 148 -4.06 -10.89 -2.10
CA LEU A 148 -2.84 -11.55 -2.57
C LEU A 148 -3.18 -12.97 -3.03
N ARG A 149 -2.98 -13.26 -4.31
CA ARG A 149 -3.40 -14.55 -4.88
C ARG A 149 -2.32 -15.60 -4.76
N HIS A 150 -2.58 -16.59 -3.90
CA HIS A 150 -1.76 -17.77 -3.73
C HIS A 150 -2.50 -18.98 -4.31
N ARG A 151 -2.10 -19.43 -5.51
CA ARG A 151 -2.88 -20.40 -6.31
C ARG A 151 -3.04 -21.76 -5.65
N ASP A 152 -2.03 -22.19 -4.92
CA ASP A 152 -2.00 -23.51 -4.26
C ASP A 152 -2.58 -23.46 -2.84
N ALA A 153 -3.15 -22.32 -2.42
CA ALA A 153 -3.75 -22.17 -1.11
C ALA A 153 -5.03 -23.01 -0.98
N THR A 154 -5.08 -23.85 0.05
CA THR A 154 -6.25 -24.69 0.35
C THR A 154 -7.34 -23.93 1.12
N ASP A 155 -7.00 -22.80 1.73
CA ASP A 155 -7.90 -21.93 2.49
C ASP A 155 -7.37 -20.48 2.45
N VAL A 156 -8.10 -19.53 3.02
CA VAL A 156 -7.75 -18.10 3.06
C VAL A 156 -6.98 -17.79 4.33
N ALA A 157 -5.74 -17.32 4.19
CA ALA A 157 -5.02 -16.68 5.28
C ALA A 157 -5.51 -15.23 5.46
N ILE A 158 -5.89 -14.88 6.69
CA ILE A 158 -6.39 -13.57 7.09
C ILE A 158 -5.32 -12.89 7.91
N LEU A 159 -4.63 -11.94 7.28
CA LEU A 159 -3.58 -11.12 7.88
C LEU A 159 -4.20 -9.83 8.42
N VAL A 160 -3.84 -9.45 9.64
CA VAL A 160 -4.34 -8.25 10.32
C VAL A 160 -3.21 -7.52 11.02
N HIS A 161 -3.27 -6.20 11.00
CA HIS A 161 -2.40 -5.35 11.80
C HIS A 161 -3.12 -4.93 13.07
N ARG A 162 -2.57 -5.31 14.22
CA ARG A 162 -3.00 -4.88 15.55
C ARG A 162 -1.80 -4.21 16.22
N PRO A 163 -1.78 -2.87 16.30
CA PRO A 163 -0.73 -2.19 17.04
C PRO A 163 -0.74 -2.72 18.48
N LYS A 164 0.31 -3.45 18.89
CA LYS A 164 0.43 -3.89 20.28
C LYS A 164 0.86 -2.69 21.11
N GLY A 165 0.27 -2.54 22.30
CA GLY A 165 0.80 -1.59 23.29
C GLY A 165 2.25 -1.94 23.63
N SER A 166 3.12 -0.93 23.66
CA SER A 166 4.51 -0.76 24.16
C SER A 166 5.47 -1.93 24.45
N ARG A 167 5.16 -3.21 24.22
CA ARG A 167 6.10 -4.33 24.42
C ARG A 167 7.03 -4.50 23.21
N ALA A 168 8.33 -4.42 23.49
CA ALA A 168 9.42 -4.33 22.53
C ALA A 168 9.62 -5.56 21.61
N ASP A 169 9.04 -6.71 21.93
CA ASP A 169 9.33 -7.96 21.21
C ASP A 169 8.40 -8.21 20.00
N SER A 170 7.40 -7.34 19.81
CA SER A 170 6.33 -7.43 18.79
C SER A 170 6.26 -6.14 17.95
N LEU A 171 7.41 -5.66 17.49
CA LEU A 171 7.52 -4.35 16.80
C LEU A 171 6.62 -4.20 15.57
N ALA A 172 6.18 -5.31 14.98
CA ALA A 172 5.42 -5.30 13.73
C ALA A 172 3.90 -5.19 13.92
N GLY A 173 3.33 -5.67 15.04
CA GLY A 173 1.88 -5.69 15.25
C GLY A 173 1.09 -6.59 14.29
N TRP A 174 1.74 -7.41 13.48
CA TRP A 174 1.09 -8.25 12.47
C TRP A 174 0.74 -9.63 13.00
N SER A 175 -0.45 -10.13 12.66
CA SER A 175 -0.87 -11.50 12.96
C SER A 175 -1.67 -12.10 11.82
N VAL A 176 -1.56 -13.40 11.61
CA VAL A 176 -2.25 -14.13 10.56
C VAL A 176 -2.92 -15.37 11.13
N LYS A 177 -4.06 -15.76 10.56
CA LYS A 177 -4.69 -17.07 10.81
C LYS A 177 -5.13 -17.68 9.49
N LEU A 178 -5.28 -19.00 9.44
CA LEU A 178 -5.86 -19.72 8.31
C LEU A 178 -7.34 -19.98 8.55
N GLY A 179 -8.20 -19.56 7.61
CA GLY A 179 -9.65 -19.75 7.71
C GLY A 179 -10.31 -18.93 8.83
N LEU A 180 -11.62 -19.12 8.98
CA LEU A 180 -12.42 -18.40 9.98
C LEU A 180 -12.19 -18.94 11.39
N ASP A 181 -11.99 -20.25 11.54
CA ASP A 181 -11.84 -20.92 12.84
C ASP A 181 -10.37 -21.05 13.30
N GLY A 182 -9.44 -20.60 12.47
CA GLY A 182 -8.01 -20.63 12.79
C GLY A 182 -7.62 -19.74 13.97
N GLN A 183 -6.49 -20.09 14.59
CA GLN A 183 -5.87 -19.29 15.64
C GLN A 183 -4.89 -18.29 15.05
N PHE A 184 -4.85 -17.08 15.62
CA PHE A 184 -3.88 -16.07 15.20
C PHE A 184 -2.47 -16.47 15.63
N GLN A 185 -1.56 -16.46 14.66
CA GLN A 185 -0.12 -16.55 14.85
C GLN A 185 0.48 -15.18 14.55
N GLU A 186 1.42 -14.75 15.39
CA GLU A 186 2.13 -13.50 15.19
C GLU A 186 3.20 -13.63 14.11
N LEU A 187 3.34 -12.60 13.26
CA LEU A 187 4.46 -12.50 12.33
C LEU A 187 5.59 -11.75 13.04
N VAL A 188 6.65 -12.48 13.36
CA VAL A 188 7.90 -11.90 13.87
C VAL A 188 8.81 -11.58 12.67
N CYS A 189 9.35 -10.36 12.63
CA CYS A 189 10.21 -9.94 11.53
C CYS A 189 11.38 -10.92 11.30
N GLY A 190 11.64 -11.23 10.03
CA GLY A 190 12.70 -12.16 9.60
C GLY A 190 12.45 -13.64 9.94
N ARG A 191 11.31 -13.98 10.55
CA ARG A 191 10.94 -15.38 10.83
C ARG A 191 9.81 -15.84 9.91
N PRO A 192 9.97 -16.97 9.20
CA PRO A 192 8.90 -17.50 8.38
C PRO A 192 7.76 -18.04 9.27
N VAL A 193 6.53 -17.81 8.83
CA VAL A 193 5.31 -18.42 9.39
C VAL A 193 4.67 -19.27 8.30
N THR A 194 4.29 -20.50 8.64
CA THR A 194 3.63 -21.44 7.72
C THR A 194 2.23 -21.79 8.19
N LEU A 195 1.25 -21.62 7.29
CA LEU A 195 -0.17 -21.89 7.50
C LEU A 195 -0.69 -22.74 6.34
N GLY A 196 -0.74 -24.05 6.54
CA GLY A 196 -1.04 -24.99 5.45
C GLY A 196 0.01 -24.84 4.34
N PRO A 197 -0.38 -24.60 3.07
CA PRO A 197 0.55 -24.41 1.96
C PRO A 197 1.13 -22.99 1.85
N ILE A 198 0.69 -22.04 2.69
CA ILE A 198 1.14 -20.65 2.62
C ILE A 198 2.29 -20.45 3.60
N THR A 199 3.48 -20.15 3.09
CA THR A 199 4.63 -19.72 3.88
C THR A 199 4.94 -18.26 3.58
N MET A 200 5.15 -17.46 4.63
CA MET A 200 5.43 -16.03 4.48
C MET A 200 6.43 -15.51 5.51
N THR A 201 7.17 -14.48 5.14
CA THR A 201 8.13 -13.77 6.01
C THR A 201 7.86 -12.27 5.94
N LEU A 202 7.89 -11.61 7.10
CA LEU A 202 7.70 -10.16 7.22
C LEU A 202 9.03 -9.47 7.51
N GLU A 203 9.26 -8.31 6.92
CA GLU A 203 10.43 -7.46 7.14
C GLU A 203 10.01 -5.99 7.26
N PRO A 204 10.75 -5.15 7.99
CA PRO A 204 10.58 -3.70 7.90
C PRO A 204 10.87 -3.18 6.48
N ALA A 205 10.09 -2.21 6.02
CA ALA A 205 10.32 -1.52 4.75
C ALA A 205 11.41 -0.45 4.84
#